data_AF-A0A6N7M6M3-F1
#
_entry.id   AF-A0A6N7M6M3-F1
#
_cell.length_a   1.000
_cell.length_b   1.000
_cell.length_c   1.000
_cell.angle_alpha   90.00
_cell.angle_beta   90.00
_cell.angle_gamma   90.00
#
_symmetry.space_group_name_H-M   'P 1'
#
loop_
_entity.id
_entity.type
_entity.pdbx_description
1 polymer ?
#
loop_
_entity_poly.entity_id
_entity_poly.type
_entity_poly.pdbx_seq_one_letter_code
_entity_poly.pdbx_strand_id
1 'polypeptide(L)'
;MKESNMPRADFIASIFLTLFGSFIFIVALKMPRFEEHNVNPYSVPGILPTFLGAIITLLGIVLLIRSTRQGGFKLGIGKKEVIGFFK
;
A
#
# COMPACT_ATOMS: atom_id res chain seq x y z
N MET A 1 -0.55 14.18 -19.64
CA MET A 1 -1.58 13.22 -19.16
C MET A 1 -2.94 13.88 -19.29
N LYS A 2 -3.97 13.17 -19.76
CA LYS A 2 -5.34 13.71 -19.89
C LYS A 2 -6.01 13.62 -18.51
N GLU A 3 -6.49 14.73 -17.94
CA GLU A 3 -7.02 14.79 -16.56
C GLU A 3 -8.11 13.73 -16.27
N SER A 4 -8.83 13.29 -17.31
CA SER A 4 -9.87 12.25 -17.20
C SER A 4 -9.38 10.89 -16.69
N ASN A 5 -8.07 10.62 -16.68
CA ASN A 5 -7.48 9.35 -16.23
C ASN A 5 -6.96 9.35 -14.78
N MET A 6 -6.90 10.52 -14.11
CA MET A 6 -6.38 10.62 -12.75
C MET A 6 -7.17 9.76 -11.73
N PRO A 7 -8.52 9.71 -11.76
CA PRO A 7 -9.28 8.88 -10.81
C PRO A 7 -9.02 7.37 -10.95
N ARG A 8 -8.66 6.90 -12.15
CA ARG A 8 -8.35 5.48 -12.43
C ARG A 8 -6.96 5.12 -11.92
N ALA A 9 -5.98 5.99 -12.18
CA ALA A 9 -4.61 5.81 -11.67
C ALA A 9 -4.60 5.80 -10.13
N ASP A 10 -5.34 6.71 -9.50
CA ASP A 10 -5.48 6.77 -8.04
C ASP A 10 -6.09 5.47 -7.47
N PHE A 11 -7.04 4.85 -8.17
CA PHE A 11 -7.63 3.57 -7.75
C PHE A 11 -6.60 2.44 -7.75
N ILE A 12 -5.88 2.27 -8.86
CA ILE A 12 -4.85 1.22 -9.00
C ILE A 12 -3.73 1.44 -7.98
N ALA A 13 -3.26 2.69 -7.84
CA ALA A 13 -2.25 3.06 -6.87
C ALA A 13 -2.70 2.74 -5.44
N SER A 14 -3.97 3.02 -5.10
CA SER A 14 -4.50 2.74 -3.77
C SER A 14 -4.51 1.23 -3.45
N ILE A 15 -4.92 0.38 -4.39
CA ILE A 15 -4.88 -1.08 -4.23
C ILE A 15 -3.44 -1.55 -4.00
N PHE A 16 -2.52 -1.10 -4.84
CA PHE A 16 -1.11 -1.48 -4.72
C PHE A 16 -0.53 -1.03 -3.38
N LEU A 17 -0.74 0.22 -2.98
CA LEU A 17 -0.25 0.77 -1.71
C LEU A 17 -0.83 0.05 -0.51
N THR A 18 -2.13 -0.27 -0.52
CA THR A 18 -2.76 -1.04 0.58
C THR A 18 -2.15 -2.43 0.71
N LEU A 19 -2.01 -3.17 -0.39
CA LEU A 19 -1.42 -4.52 -0.36
C LEU A 19 0.05 -4.49 0.03
N PHE A 20 0.82 -3.56 -0.54
CA PHE A 20 2.25 -3.40 -0.27
C PHE A 20 2.53 -2.97 1.16
N GLY A 21 1.78 -1.98 1.68
CA GLY A 21 1.87 -1.55 3.07
C GLY A 21 1.54 -2.67 4.05
N SER A 22 0.48 -3.45 3.75
CA SER A 22 0.06 -4.56 4.60
C SER A 22 1.10 -5.68 4.60
N PHE A 23 1.70 -5.97 3.45
CA PHE A 23 2.81 -6.92 3.34
C PHE A 23 4.00 -6.50 4.21
N ILE A 24 4.45 -5.23 4.11
CA ILE A 24 5.54 -4.71 4.94
C ILE A 24 5.20 -4.84 6.43
N PHE A 25 3.98 -4.45 6.82
CA PHE A 25 3.53 -4.54 8.20
C PHE A 25 3.62 -5.97 8.75
N ILE A 26 3.12 -6.95 8.01
CA ILE A 26 3.15 -8.37 8.42
C ILE A 26 4.58 -8.89 8.52
N VAL A 27 5.43 -8.57 7.54
CA VAL A 27 6.84 -8.99 7.55
C VAL A 27 7.61 -8.35 8.71
N ALA A 28 7.34 -7.08 8.99
CA ALA A 28 7.98 -6.35 10.08
C ALA A 28 7.61 -6.90 11.46
N LEU A 29 6.34 -7.31 11.66
CA LEU A 29 5.90 -7.96 12.89
C LEU A 29 6.57 -9.32 13.15
N LYS A 30 7.01 -10.00 12.08
CA LYS A 30 7.72 -11.27 12.17
C LYS A 30 9.21 -11.12 12.47
N MET A 31 9.75 -9.90 12.49
CA MET A 31 11.18 -9.70 12.73
C MET A 31 11.54 -10.05 14.19
N PRO A 32 12.65 -10.77 14.40
CA PRO A 32 13.10 -11.14 15.73
C PRO A 32 13.41 -9.88 16.54
N ARG A 33 12.99 -9.89 17.80
CA ARG A 33 13.30 -8.84 18.76
C ARG A 33 14.58 -9.25 19.46
N PHE A 34 15.54 -8.35 19.57
CA PHE A 34 16.81 -8.60 20.25
C PHE A 34 16.65 -8.57 21.79
N GLU A 35 15.57 -9.17 22.32
CA GLU A 35 15.28 -9.18 23.76
C GLU A 35 16.36 -9.94 24.55
N GLU A 36 17.04 -10.89 23.91
CA GLU A 36 18.14 -11.68 24.51
C GLU A 36 19.45 -10.89 24.69
N HIS A 37 19.59 -9.71 24.07
CA HIS A 37 20.87 -8.99 24.00
C HIS A 37 20.98 -7.73 24.89
N ASN A 38 20.04 -7.51 25.83
CA ASN A 38 20.04 -6.30 26.70
C ASN A 38 20.12 -4.97 25.93
N VAL A 39 19.73 -4.98 24.65
CA VAL A 39 19.77 -3.81 23.77
C VAL A 39 18.52 -2.97 23.98
N ASN A 40 18.66 -1.66 23.74
CA ASN A 40 17.57 -0.70 23.87
C ASN A 40 16.33 -1.16 23.06
N PRO A 41 15.12 -1.23 23.67
CA PRO A 41 13.88 -1.62 23.00
C PRO A 41 13.56 -0.84 21.71
N TYR A 42 14.09 0.38 21.57
CA TYR A 42 13.92 1.19 20.36
C TYR A 42 14.82 0.77 19.19
N SER A 43 15.78 -0.13 19.43
CA SER A 43 16.69 -0.67 18.41
C SER A 43 16.15 -1.93 17.72
N VAL A 44 14.91 -2.32 18.00
CA VAL A 44 14.28 -3.48 17.34
C VAL A 44 14.05 -3.15 15.86
N PRO A 45 14.58 -3.95 14.93
CA PRO A 45 14.59 -3.63 13.50
C PRO A 45 13.19 -3.56 12.89
N GLY A 46 12.20 -4.22 13.51
CA GLY A 46 10.82 -4.23 13.05
C GLY A 46 9.99 -2.99 13.40
N ILE A 47 10.45 -2.08 14.27
CA ILE A 47 9.62 -0.95 14.74
C ILE A 47 9.29 0.02 13.61
N LEU A 48 10.31 0.55 12.93
CA LEU A 48 10.08 1.53 11.86
C LEU A 48 9.33 0.92 10.68
N PRO A 49 9.70 -0.28 10.18
CA PRO A 49 8.98 -0.91 9.08
C PRO A 49 7.51 -1.19 9.43
N THR A 50 7.21 -1.60 10.67
CA THR A 50 5.83 -1.81 11.13
C THR A 50 5.05 -0.49 11.09
N PHE A 51 5.63 0.58 11.64
CA PHE A 51 4.98 1.89 11.66
C PHE A 51 4.71 2.43 10.25
N LEU A 52 5.70 2.37 9.37
CA LEU A 52 5.58 2.84 8.00
C LEU A 52 4.59 1.99 7.19
N GLY A 53 4.64 0.66 7.34
CA GLY A 53 3.68 -0.25 6.72
C GLY A 53 2.24 0.02 7.15
N ALA A 54 2.02 0.30 8.44
CA ALA A 54 0.70 0.67 8.97
C ALA A 54 0.18 1.99 8.36
N ILE A 55 1.01 3.03 8.29
CA ILE A 55 0.65 4.33 7.70
C ILE A 55 0.33 4.17 6.21
N ILE A 56 1.19 3.49 5.45
CA ILE A 56 0.98 3.27 4.01
C ILE A 56 -0.31 2.51 3.76
N THR A 57 -0.58 1.47 4.55
CA THR A 57 -1.82 0.69 4.47
C THR A 57 -3.04 1.57 4.72
N LEU A 58 -3.00 2.37 5.79
CA LEU A 58 -4.08 3.27 6.18
C LEU A 58 -4.36 4.33 5.11
N LEU A 59 -3.31 5.00 4.61
CA LEU A 59 -3.44 6.00 3.55
C LEU A 59 -3.91 5.37 2.23
N GLY A 60 -3.44 4.16 1.91
CA GLY A 60 -3.92 3.38 0.77
C GLY A 60 -5.42 3.08 0.87
N ILE A 61 -5.90 2.65 2.05
CA ILE A 61 -7.32 2.40 2.29
C ILE A 61 -8.13 3.69 2.14
N VAL A 62 -7.66 4.81 2.71
CA VAL A 62 -8.33 6.11 2.58
C VAL A 62 -8.41 6.53 1.11
N LEU A 63 -7.32 6.39 0.34
CA LEU A 63 -7.31 6.65 -1.10
C LEU A 63 -8.26 5.73 -1.86
N LEU A 64 -8.33 4.45 -1.49
CA LEU A 64 -9.20 3.47 -2.13
C LEU A 64 -10.67 3.82 -1.93
N ILE A 65 -11.06 4.17 -0.70
CA ILE A 65 -12.40 4.66 -0.38
C ILE A 65 -12.70 5.95 -1.16
N ARG A 66 -11.77 6.90 -1.17
CA ARG A 66 -11.94 8.19 -1.86
C ARG A 66 -12.10 8.02 -3.37
N SER A 67 -11.21 7.25 -3.99
CA SER A 67 -11.23 6.98 -5.44
C SER A 67 -12.48 6.21 -5.83
N THR A 68 -12.92 5.25 -5.01
CA THR A 68 -14.20 4.56 -5.22
C THR A 68 -15.36 5.56 -5.19
N ARG A 69 -15.43 6.46 -4.20
CA ARG A 69 -16.50 7.48 -4.15
C ARG A 69 -16.48 8.46 -5.33
N GLN A 70 -15.31 8.71 -5.93
CA GLN A 70 -15.16 9.58 -7.11
C GLN A 70 -15.45 8.87 -8.44
N GLY A 71 -15.91 7.61 -8.42
CA GLY A 71 -16.20 6.86 -9.63
C GLY A 71 -14.96 6.26 -10.29
N GLY A 72 -13.84 6.14 -9.58
CA GLY A 72 -12.65 5.39 -10.03
C GLY A 72 -12.96 3.93 -10.35
N PHE A 73 -14.01 3.36 -9.72
CA PHE A 73 -14.57 2.03 -10.02
C PHE A 73 -15.29 1.94 -11.37
N LYS A 74 -15.55 3.06 -12.08
CA LYS A 74 -15.85 3.03 -13.52
C LYS A 74 -14.57 2.65 -14.29
N LEU A 75 -13.92 1.58 -13.85
CA LEU A 75 -13.09 0.79 -14.72
C LEU A 75 -14.05 0.26 -15.79
N GLY A 76 -13.92 0.78 -17.01
CA GLY A 76 -14.02 -0.14 -18.11
C GLY A 76 -12.89 -1.15 -17.93
N ILE A 77 -13.11 -2.22 -17.15
CA ILE A 77 -12.16 -3.34 -16.99
C ILE A 77 -12.14 -4.08 -18.33
N GLY A 78 -11.67 -3.42 -19.37
CA GLY A 78 -11.16 -4.08 -20.54
C GLY A 78 -9.84 -4.67 -20.09
N LYS A 79 -9.76 -6.01 -20.07
CA LYS A 79 -8.51 -6.80 -19.92
C LYS A 79 -7.30 -6.25 -20.71
N LYS A 80 -7.53 -5.32 -21.66
CA LYS A 80 -6.55 -4.62 -22.50
C LYS A 80 -5.60 -3.68 -21.76
N GLU A 81 -6.00 -2.95 -20.71
CA GLU A 81 -5.11 -1.98 -20.03
C GLU A 81 -4.05 -2.66 -19.13
N VAL A 82 -4.41 -3.76 -18.48
CA VAL A 82 -3.45 -4.59 -17.72
C VAL A 82 -2.40 -5.20 -18.66
N ILE A 83 -2.79 -5.59 -19.87
CA ILE A 83 -1.88 -6.16 -20.88
C ILE A 83 -1.01 -5.06 -21.51
N GLY A 84 -1.51 -3.82 -21.64
CA GLY A 84 -0.76 -2.70 -22.21
C GLY A 84 0.35 -2.14 -21.32
N PHE A 85 0.30 -2.34 -20.00
CA PHE A 85 1.35 -1.93 -19.08
C PHE A 85 2.52 -2.92 -19.01
N PHE A 86 2.30 -4.17 -19.42
CA PHE A 86 3.31 -5.25 -19.43
C PHE A 86 3.91 -5.52 -20.83
N LYS A 87 3.68 -4.64 -21.80
CA LYS A 87 4.27 -4.68 -23.15
C LYS A 87 5.13 -3.44 -23.38
#